data_AF-A0A7V9C0F1-F1
#
_entry.id   AF-A0A7V9C0F1-F1
#
_cell.length_a   1.000
_cell.length_b   1.000
_cell.length_c   1.000
_cell.angle_alpha   90.00
_cell.angle_beta   90.00
_cell.angle_gamma   90.00
#
_symmetry.space_group_name_H-M   'P 1'
#
loop_
_entity.id
_entity.type
_entity.pdbx_description
1 polymer ?
#
loop_
_entity_poly.entity_id
_entity_poly.type
_entity_poly.pdbx_seq_one_letter_code
_entity_poly.pdbx_strand_id
1 'polypeptide(L)' 'MDDAELERYEETARSLGLTLSEWARQVLRSAASSVSRSDIDAKRAAVERATTHSFPAPDIEEMLVEIERGYADEVTS' A
#
# COMPACT_ATOMS: atom_id res chain seq x y z
N MET A 1 -31.09 3.90 -2.51
CA MET A 1 -31.42 2.92 -1.47
C MET A 1 -32.92 2.84 -1.45
N ASP A 2 -33.45 1.67 -1.78
CA ASP A 2 -34.90 1.44 -1.73
C ASP A 2 -35.31 0.89 -0.36
N ASP A 3 -36.60 0.97 -0.04
CA ASP A 3 -37.11 0.57 1.27
C ASP A 3 -36.95 -0.96 1.51
N ALA A 4 -37.04 -1.77 0.45
CA ALA A 4 -36.88 -3.22 0.52
C ALA A 4 -35.42 -3.64 0.79
N GLU A 5 -34.45 -2.86 0.32
CA GLU A 5 -33.03 -3.01 0.58
C GLU A 5 -32.72 -2.61 2.03
N LEU A 6 -33.32 -1.52 2.53
CA LEU A 6 -33.20 -1.13 3.93
C LEU A 6 -33.77 -2.21 4.87
N GLU A 7 -34.95 -2.74 4.58
CA GLU A 7 -35.59 -3.79 5.37
C GLU A 7 -34.73 -5.06 5.45
N ARG A 8 -34.12 -5.46 4.32
CA ARG A 8 -33.17 -6.59 4.30
C ARG A 8 -31.94 -6.36 5.17
N TYR A 9 -31.39 -5.14 5.18
CA TYR A 9 -30.26 -4.82 6.05
C TYR A 9 -30.65 -4.77 7.53
N GLU A 10 -31.84 -4.28 7.84
CA GLU A 10 -32.35 -4.32 9.22
C GLU A 10 -32.58 -5.74 9.71
N GLU A 11 -33.14 -6.62 8.88
CA GLU A 11 -33.32 -8.04 9.21
C GLU A 11 -31.98 -8.74 9.41
N THR A 12 -30.99 -8.44 8.56
CA THR A 12 -29.63 -8.96 8.71
C THR A 12 -29.02 -8.50 10.03
N ALA A 13 -29.08 -7.21 10.35
CA ALA A 13 -28.56 -6.68 11.61
C ALA A 13 -29.25 -7.31 12.82
N ARG A 14 -30.59 -7.43 12.76
CA ARG A 14 -31.40 -8.05 13.83
C ARG A 14 -31.06 -9.53 14.03
N SER A 15 -30.85 -10.29 12.95
CA SER A 15 -30.44 -11.70 13.03
C SER A 15 -29.07 -11.89 13.71
N LEU A 16 -28.22 -10.87 13.63
CA LEU A 16 -26.90 -10.81 14.27
C LEU A 16 -26.97 -10.20 15.68
N GLY A 17 -28.14 -9.79 16.16
CA GLY A 17 -28.31 -9.12 17.45
C GLY A 17 -27.73 -7.70 17.50
N LEU A 18 -27.52 -7.07 16.34
CA LEU A 18 -26.93 -5.75 16.20
C LEU A 18 -27.96 -4.72 15.77
N THR A 19 -27.68 -3.45 16.05
CA THR A 19 -28.39 -2.34 15.38
C THR A 19 -27.93 -2.24 13.93
N LEU A 20 -28.79 -1.74 13.03
CA LEU A 20 -28.42 -1.47 11.63
C LEU A 20 -27.14 -0.62 11.52
N SER A 21 -27.05 0.41 12.37
CA SER A 21 -25.91 1.32 12.43
C SER A 21 -24.60 0.66 12.89
N GLU A 22 -24.68 -0.34 13.76
CA GLU A 22 -23.51 -1.09 14.23
C GLU A 22 -23.06 -2.11 13.18
N TRP A 23 -24.02 -2.83 12.61
CA TRP A 23 -23.77 -3.74 11.49
C TRP A 23 -23.11 -2.99 10.31
N ALA A 24 -23.64 -1.83 9.92
CA ALA A 24 -23.08 -1.01 8.84
C ALA A 24 -21.63 -0.57 9.15
N ARG A 25 -21.34 -0.14 10.39
CA ARG A 25 -19.97 0.21 10.80
C ARG A 25 -19.03 -0.98 10.69
N GLN A 26 -19.47 -2.18 11.04
CA GLN A 26 -18.64 -3.38 10.96
C GLN A 26 -18.36 -3.78 9.51
N VAL A 27 -19.38 -3.77 8.65
CA VAL A 27 -19.23 -4.04 7.21
C VAL A 27 -18.27 -3.03 6.56
N LEU A 28 -18.47 -1.74 6.82
CA LEU A 28 -17.61 -0.68 6.28
C LEU A 28 -16.16 -0.79 6.79
N ARG A 29 -15.96 -1.11 8.08
CA ARG A 29 -14.61 -1.32 8.64
C ARG A 29 -13.93 -2.53 8.03
N SER A 30 -14.66 -3.63 7.82
CA SER A 30 -14.15 -4.83 7.17
C SER A 30 -13.76 -4.55 5.72
N ALA A 31 -14.63 -3.86 4.97
CA ALA A 31 -14.34 -3.44 3.60
C ALA A 31 -13.10 -2.53 3.53
N ALA A 32 -13.01 -1.51 4.38
CA ALA A 32 -11.85 -0.62 4.45
C ALA A 32 -10.55 -1.37 4.79
N SER A 33 -10.60 -2.34 5.70
CA SER A 33 -9.45 -3.17 6.04
C SER A 33 -9.01 -4.05 4.86
N SER A 34 -9.96 -4.61 4.11
CA SER A 34 -9.65 -5.44 2.93
C SER A 34 -8.98 -4.63 1.81
N VAL A 35 -9.45 -3.40 1.56
CA VAL A 35 -8.84 -2.48 0.59
C VAL A 35 -7.43 -2.10 1.02
N SER A 36 -7.25 -1.69 2.28
CA SER A 36 -5.93 -1.34 2.81
C SER A 36 -4.95 -2.51 2.75
N ARG A 37 -5.41 -3.74 2.97
CA ARG A 37 -4.56 -4.93 2.87
C ARG A 37 -4.16 -5.21 1.42
N SER A 38 -5.08 -5.09 0.48
CA SER A 38 -4.80 -5.22 -0.96
C SER A 38 -3.76 -4.19 -1.43
N ASP A 39 -3.82 -2.95 -0.93
CA ASP A 39 -2.84 -1.92 -1.26
C ASP A 39 -1.44 -2.23 -0.71
N ILE A 40 -1.35 -2.83 0.48
CA ILE A 40 -0.08 -3.28 1.06
C ILE A 40 0.53 -4.41 0.22
N ASP A 41 -0.28 -5.39 -0.17
CA ASP A 41 0.17 -6.52 -1.00
C ASP A 41 0.62 -6.04 -2.39
N ALA A 42 -0.10 -5.10 -3.01
CA ALA A 42 0.29 -4.49 -4.27
C ALA A 42 1.62 -3.72 -4.17
N LYS A 43 1.83 -2.96 -3.09
CA LYS A 43 3.10 -2.27 -2.81
C LYS A 43 4.24 -3.27 -2.61
N ARG A 44 4.02 -4.34 -1.85
CA ARG A 44 5.02 -5.39 -1.64
C ARG A 44 5.42 -6.06 -2.95
N ALA A 45 4.45 -6.41 -3.79
CA ALA A 45 4.71 -6.97 -5.11
C ALA A 45 5.43 -5.99 -6.05
N ALA A 46 5.22 -4.69 -5.90
CA ALA A 46 5.98 -3.68 -6.65
C ALA A 46 7.44 -3.61 -6.19
N VAL A 47 7.71 -3.66 -4.88
CA VAL A 47 9.07 -3.70 -4.31
C VAL A 47 9.81 -4.97 -4.74
N GLU A 48 9.18 -6.14 -4.65
CA GLU A 48 9.80 -7.41 -5.08
C GLU A 48 10.13 -7.44 -6.57
N ARG A 49 9.29 -6.83 -7.42
CA ARG A 49 9.60 -6.69 -8.86
C ARG A 49 10.77 -5.74 -9.09
N ALA A 50 10.84 -4.64 -8.33
CA ALA A 50 11.95 -3.69 -8.42
C ALA A 50 13.27 -4.33 -7.98
N THR A 51 13.28 -5.17 -6.93
CA THR A 51 14.50 -5.88 -6.52
C THR A 51 14.90 -7.00 -7.48
N THR A 52 13.93 -7.59 -8.20
CA THR A 52 14.22 -8.56 -9.27
C THR A 52 14.87 -7.89 -10.47
N HIS A 53 14.55 -6.62 -10.73
CA HIS A 53 15.30 -5.80 -11.68
C HIS A 53 16.59 -5.31 -11.01
N SER A 54 17.61 -6.19 -10.99
CA SER A 54 18.97 -5.78 -10.68
C SER A 54 19.46 -4.84 -11.77
N PHE A 55 19.22 -3.54 -11.63
CA PHE A 55 19.97 -2.55 -12.37
C PHE A 55 21.42 -2.67 -11.89
N PRO A 56 22.40 -2.86 -12.79
CA PRO A 56 23.79 -2.84 -12.39
C PRO A 56 24.11 -1.43 -11.90
N ALA A 57 24.06 -1.25 -10.57
CA ALA A 57 24.66 -0.12 -9.92
C ALA A 57 26.15 -0.45 -9.77
N PRO A 58 27.06 0.49 -10.13
CA PRO A 58 28.47 0.32 -9.83
C PRO A 58 28.67 0.16 -8.32
N ASP A 59 29.77 -0.46 -7.96
CA ASP A 59 30.12 -0.67 -6.56
C ASP A 59 30.16 0.69 -5.83
N ILE A 60 29.68 0.73 -4.58
CA ILE A 60 29.63 1.96 -3.79
C ILE A 60 31.04 2.58 -3.63
N GLU A 61 32.07 1.74 -3.56
CA GLU A 61 33.46 2.20 -3.51
C GLU A 61 33.91 2.83 -4.83
N GLU A 62 33.48 2.28 -5.98
CA GLU A 62 33.77 2.86 -7.31
C GLU A 62 33.10 4.23 -7.46
N MET A 63 31.84 4.35 -7.02
CA MET A 63 31.10 5.61 -7.06
C MET A 63 31.77 6.72 -6.24
N LEU A 64 32.30 6.39 -5.06
CA LEU A 64 32.98 7.35 -4.19
C LEU A 64 34.29 7.84 -4.82
N VAL A 65 35.06 6.95 -5.45
CA VAL A 65 36.30 7.30 -6.15
C VAL A 65 36.04 8.26 -7.31
N GLU A 66 35.00 8.03 -8.09
CA GLU A 66 34.65 8.89 -9.22
C GLU A 66 34.16 10.28 -8.77
N ILE A 67 33.44 10.36 -7.63
CA ILE A 67 33.06 11.64 -7.01
C ILE A 67 34.29 12.42 -6.54
N GLU A 68 35.22 11.77 -5.84
CA GLU A 68 36.44 12.41 -5.35
C GLU A 68 37.35 12.89 -6.50
N ARG A 69 37.44 12.12 -7.58
CA ARG A 69 38.14 12.54 -8.81
C ARG A 69 37.51 13.78 -9.44
N GLY A 70 36.18 13.82 -9.55
CA GLY A 70 35.49 14.98 -10.10
C GLY A 70 35.81 16.27 -9.33
N TYR A 71 35.85 16.20 -8.00
CA TYR A 71 36.26 17.35 -7.17
C TYR A 71 37.74 17.72 -7.36
N ALA A 72 38.63 16.73 -7.49
CA ALA A 72 40.06 16.99 -7.70
C ALA A 72 40.34 17.64 -9.07
N ASP A 73 39.62 17.21 -10.11
CA ASP A 73 39.74 17.75 -11.46
C ASP A 73 39.18 19.18 -11.56
N GLU A 74 38.10 19.50 -10.83
CA GLU A 74 37.53 20.86 -10.77
C GLU A 74 38.43 21.84 -10.00
N VAL A 75 39.20 21.37 -9.01
CA VAL A 75 40.14 22.20 -8.22
C VAL A 75 41.46 22.46 -8.95
N THR A 76 41.82 21.61 -9.92
CA THR A 76 43.11 21.69 -10.63
C THR A 76 42.99 22.35 -12.03
N SER A 77 41.77 22.75 -12.43
CA SER A 77 41.49 23.39 -13.73
C SER A 77 41.49 24.92 -13.71
#